data_AF-A0A7D6IBT1-F1
#
_entry.id   AF-A0A7D6IBT1-F1
#
_cell.length_a   1.000
_cell.length_b   1.000
_cell.length_c   1.000
_cell.angle_alpha   90.00
_cell.angle_beta   90.00
_cell.angle_gamma   90.00
#
_symmetry.space_group_name_H-M   'P 1'
#
loop_
_entity.id
_entity.type
_entity.pdbx_description
1 polymer ?
#
loop_
_entity_poly.entity_id
_entity_poly.type
_entity_poly.pdbx_seq_one_letter_code
_entity_poly.pdbx_strand_id
1 'polypeptide(L)'
;MMLALANGMLFRSCFSAKMLVASADGEMTFNIDDAGLYHCIEEQLQKLSLSDEHSAEVILNALVAFRFLKPQMPRSWYFLLVNCHDDLVLGDVVQVHIEDSGGFVE
;
A
#
# COMPACT_ATOMS: atom_id res chain seq x y z
N MET A 1 -0.47 8.58 -10.23
CA MET A 1 0.96 8.94 -10.29
C MET A 1 1.68 7.89 -11.13
N MET A 2 2.76 8.26 -11.82
CA MET A 2 3.55 7.31 -12.61
C MET A 2 5.00 7.31 -12.12
N LEU A 3 5.57 6.12 -11.92
CA LEU A 3 7.01 5.94 -11.70
C LEU A 3 7.67 5.58 -13.03
N ALA A 4 8.74 6.29 -13.35
CA ALA A 4 9.70 5.84 -14.36
C ALA A 4 10.59 4.76 -13.73
N LEU A 5 10.50 3.55 -14.27
CA LEU A 5 11.40 2.45 -13.97
C LEU A 5 12.52 2.43 -15.02
N ALA A 6 13.60 1.69 -14.74
CA ALA A 6 14.68 1.52 -15.71
C ALA A 6 14.17 0.90 -17.03
N ASN A 7 14.93 1.10 -18.10
CA ASN A 7 14.67 0.52 -19.43
C ASN A 7 13.34 0.95 -20.08
N GLY A 8 12.84 2.15 -19.76
CA GLY A 8 11.61 2.70 -20.36
C GLY A 8 10.32 2.05 -19.84
N MET A 9 10.40 1.27 -18.76
CA MET A 9 9.23 0.75 -18.07
C MET A 9 8.56 1.88 -17.29
N LEU A 10 7.23 1.89 -17.30
CA LEU A 10 6.43 2.85 -16.53
C LEU A 10 5.48 2.08 -15.64
N PHE A 11 5.47 2.42 -14.35
CA PHE A 11 4.50 1.90 -13.40
C PHE A 11 3.44 2.94 -13.12
N ARG A 12 2.16 2.55 -13.23
CA ARG A 12 1.03 3.41 -12.90
C ARG A 12 0.45 2.98 -11.56
N SER A 13 0.54 3.87 -10.56
CA SER A 13 -0.03 3.63 -9.24
C SER A 13 -1.55 3.49 -9.27
N CYS A 14 -2.13 2.74 -8.33
CA CYS A 14 -3.57 2.66 -8.13
C CYS A 14 -4.18 3.96 -7.57
N PHE A 15 -3.36 4.91 -7.11
CA PHE A 15 -3.83 6.16 -6.53
C PHE A 15 -4.14 7.25 -7.57
N SER A 16 -5.34 7.84 -7.46
CA SER A 16 -5.75 9.01 -8.23
C SER A 16 -5.13 10.30 -7.69
N ALA A 17 -4.97 11.31 -8.54
CA ALA A 17 -4.37 12.60 -8.17
C ALA A 17 -5.06 13.27 -6.96
N LYS A 18 -6.38 13.06 -6.79
CA LYS A 18 -7.13 13.63 -5.66
C LYS A 18 -6.66 13.08 -4.30
N MET A 19 -6.22 11.83 -4.27
CA MET A 19 -5.75 11.16 -3.06
C MET A 19 -4.31 11.53 -2.69
N LEU A 20 -3.56 12.11 -3.63
CA LEU A 20 -2.16 12.41 -3.45
C LEU A 20 -1.95 13.87 -3.00
N VAL A 21 -0.89 14.11 -2.24
CA VAL A 21 -0.43 15.45 -1.85
C VAL A 21 0.04 16.24 -3.08
N ALA A 22 0.05 17.57 -2.99
CA ALA A 22 0.41 18.44 -4.12
C ALA A 22 1.85 18.23 -4.64
N SER A 23 2.77 17.76 -3.79
CA SER A 23 4.16 17.44 -4.18
C SER A 23 4.27 16.17 -5.04
N ALA A 24 3.18 15.45 -5.28
CA ALA A 24 3.15 14.25 -6.12
C ALA A 24 3.00 14.55 -7.63
N ASP A 25 2.82 15.82 -8.01
CA ASP A 25 2.59 16.23 -9.40
C ASP A 25 3.87 16.27 -10.26
N GLY A 26 5.00 15.82 -9.70
CA GLY A 26 6.28 15.70 -10.37
C GLY A 26 6.70 14.25 -10.65
N GLU A 27 7.83 14.10 -11.34
CA GLU A 27 8.47 12.80 -11.52
C GLU A 27 9.02 12.30 -10.18
N MET A 28 8.65 11.07 -9.79
CA MET A 28 9.23 10.44 -8.60
C MET A 28 10.60 9.87 -8.94
N THR A 29 11.62 10.42 -8.29
CA THR A 29 12.95 9.81 -8.26
C THR A 29 13.01 8.73 -7.19
N PHE A 30 13.45 7.54 -7.59
CA PHE A 30 13.70 6.41 -6.69
C PHE A 30 15.01 6.66 -5.92
N ASN A 31 14.93 6.80 -4.61
CA ASN A 31 16.08 7.08 -3.75
C ASN A 31 16.51 5.86 -2.93
N ILE A 32 17.50 6.05 -2.04
CA ILE A 32 18.05 4.98 -1.19
C ILE A 32 17.02 4.53 -0.12
N ASP A 33 16.23 5.47 0.42
CA ASP A 33 15.21 5.15 1.42
C ASP A 33 14.08 4.30 0.81
N ASP A 34 13.69 4.62 -0.44
CA ASP A 34 12.72 3.86 -1.23
C ASP A 34 13.25 2.43 -1.49
N ALA A 35 14.55 2.26 -1.74
CA ALA A 35 15.17 0.95 -1.88
C ALA A 35 15.14 0.14 -0.57
N GLY A 36 15.37 0.81 0.57
CA GLY A 36 15.25 0.19 1.88
C GLY A 36 13.81 -0.28 2.17
N LEU A 37 12.82 0.57 1.89
CA LEU A 37 11.41 0.22 2.05
C LEU A 37 10.98 -0.89 1.09
N TYR A 38 11.47 -0.84 -0.16
CA TYR A 38 11.20 -1.87 -1.16
C TYR A 38 11.60 -3.25 -0.64
N HIS A 39 12.85 -3.42 -0.20
CA HIS A 39 13.34 -4.70 0.31
C HIS A 39 12.65 -5.12 1.61
N CYS A 40 12.35 -4.18 2.50
CA CYS A 40 11.63 -4.47 3.74
C CYS A 40 10.24 -5.09 3.44
N ILE A 41 9.51 -4.55 2.48
CA ILE A 41 8.19 -5.07 2.10
C ILE A 41 8.34 -6.37 1.29
N GLU A 42 9.33 -6.46 0.41
CA GLU A 42 9.62 -7.66 -0.40
C GLU A 42 9.84 -8.91 0.47
N GLU A 43 10.65 -8.80 1.53
CA GLU A 43 10.89 -9.89 2.49
C GLU A 43 9.60 -10.39 3.17
N GLN A 44 8.64 -9.49 3.39
CA GLN A 44 7.36 -9.82 4.04
C GLN A 44 6.40 -10.46 3.04
N LEU A 45 6.37 -9.99 1.79
CA LEU A 45 5.53 -10.55 0.73
C LEU A 45 5.97 -11.95 0.30
N GLN A 46 7.25 -12.31 0.45
CA GLN A 46 7.71 -13.68 0.22
C GLN A 46 6.94 -14.71 1.06
N LYS A 47 6.42 -14.32 2.24
CA LYS A 47 5.60 -15.18 3.10
C LYS A 47 4.19 -15.42 2.54
N LEU A 48 3.71 -14.54 1.66
CA LEU A 48 2.35 -14.56 1.10
C LEU A 48 2.22 -15.34 -0.22
N SER A 49 3.33 -15.90 -0.75
CA SER A 49 3.32 -16.72 -1.98
C SER A 49 2.65 -16.04 -3.18
N LEU A 50 2.84 -14.72 -3.31
CA LEU A 50 2.38 -13.94 -4.48
C LEU A 50 3.32 -14.14 -5.67
N SER A 51 2.82 -13.97 -6.90
CA SER A 51 3.71 -13.93 -8.07
C SER A 51 4.59 -12.68 -8.03
N ASP A 52 5.77 -12.76 -8.65
CA ASP A 52 6.74 -11.66 -8.68
C ASP A 52 6.13 -10.35 -9.21
N GLU A 53 5.25 -10.45 -10.21
CA GLU A 53 4.52 -9.34 -10.80
C GLU A 53 3.59 -8.64 -9.79
N HIS A 54 2.79 -9.41 -9.05
CA HIS A 54 1.89 -8.87 -8.04
C HIS A 54 2.65 -8.33 -6.84
N SER A 55 3.75 -9.00 -6.44
CA SER A 55 4.63 -8.51 -5.37
C SER A 55 5.20 -7.14 -5.74
N ALA A 56 5.75 -7.00 -6.95
CA ALA A 56 6.26 -5.72 -7.44
C ALA A 56 5.16 -4.64 -7.47
N GLU A 57 3.96 -4.97 -7.93
CA GLU A 57 2.83 -4.04 -7.94
C GLU A 57 2.45 -3.56 -6.52
N VAL A 58 2.37 -4.47 -5.55
CA VAL A 58 2.05 -4.14 -4.16
C VAL A 58 3.14 -3.24 -3.57
N ILE A 59 4.42 -3.58 -3.75
CA ILE A 59 5.54 -2.80 -3.20
C ILE A 59 5.58 -1.40 -3.82
N LEU A 60 5.44 -1.28 -5.14
CA LEU A 60 5.46 0.02 -5.81
C LEU A 60 4.28 0.89 -5.42
N ASN A 61 3.08 0.31 -5.23
CA ASN A 61 1.95 1.04 -4.68
C ASN A 61 2.22 1.46 -3.22
N ALA A 62 2.81 0.60 -2.39
CA ALA A 62 3.15 0.94 -1.01
C ALA A 62 4.15 2.10 -0.94
N LEU A 63 5.15 2.15 -1.80
CA LEU A 63 6.10 3.27 -1.92
C LEU A 63 5.40 4.58 -2.25
N VAL A 64 4.50 4.56 -3.24
CA VAL A 64 3.70 5.75 -3.60
C VAL A 64 2.81 6.17 -2.44
N ALA A 65 2.19 5.21 -1.74
CA ALA A 65 1.33 5.48 -0.62
C ALA A 65 2.11 6.15 0.52
N PHE A 66 3.27 5.62 0.86
CA PHE A 66 4.13 6.09 1.94
C PHE A 66 4.61 7.53 1.72
N ARG A 67 5.02 7.90 0.50
CA ARG A 67 5.51 9.25 0.20
C ARG A 67 4.42 10.28 -0.08
N PHE A 68 3.34 9.87 -0.74
CA PHE A 68 2.47 10.83 -1.41
C PHE A 68 0.99 10.72 -1.06
N LEU A 69 0.56 9.68 -0.36
CA LEU A 69 -0.85 9.56 0.03
C LEU A 69 -1.19 10.61 1.09
N LYS A 70 -2.28 11.35 0.88
CA LYS A 70 -2.82 12.22 1.92
C LYS A 70 -3.23 11.40 3.15
N PRO A 71 -3.20 11.98 4.36
CA PRO A 71 -3.78 11.35 5.54
C PRO A 71 -5.20 10.85 5.24
N GLN A 72 -5.43 9.56 5.48
CA GLN A 72 -6.71 8.91 5.24
C GLN A 72 -7.56 8.94 6.51
N MET A 73 -8.87 9.06 6.33
CA MET A 73 -9.81 8.89 7.44
C MET A 73 -9.79 7.42 7.90
N PRO A 74 -9.57 7.14 9.19
CA PRO A 74 -9.64 5.79 9.72
C PRO A 74 -11.01 5.16 9.44
N ARG A 75 -11.01 3.90 9.03
CA ARG A 75 -12.24 3.11 8.80
C ARG A 75 -12.22 1.94 9.78
N SER A 76 -13.20 1.88 10.67
CA SER A 76 -13.31 0.81 11.68
C SER A 76 -14.61 0.01 11.58
N TRP A 77 -15.73 0.66 11.24
CA TRP A 77 -17.07 0.06 11.28
C TRP A 77 -17.31 -1.10 10.29
N TYR A 78 -16.43 -1.29 9.31
CA TYR A 78 -16.52 -2.42 8.38
C TYR A 78 -15.84 -3.69 8.91
N PHE A 79 -15.06 -3.59 9.98
CA PHE A 79 -14.20 -4.67 10.46
C PHE A 79 -14.64 -5.15 11.84
N LEU A 80 -14.50 -6.46 12.08
CA LEU A 80 -14.70 -7.02 13.40
C LEU A 80 -13.68 -6.42 14.38
N LEU A 81 -14.18 -5.99 15.54
CA LEU A 81 -13.35 -5.50 16.63
C LEU A 81 -12.53 -6.64 17.22
N VAL A 82 -11.21 -6.56 17.09
CA VAL A 82 -10.26 -7.46 17.75
C VAL A 82 -9.62 -6.68 18.89
N ASN A 83 -9.62 -7.27 20.08
CA ASN A 83 -8.98 -6.67 21.26
C ASN A 83 -7.50 -7.08 21.34
N CYS A 84 -6.75 -6.80 20.27
CA CYS A 84 -5.29 -6.96 20.24
C CYS A 84 -4.61 -5.60 20.39
N HIS A 85 -3.56 -5.55 21.21
CA HIS A 85 -2.72 -4.37 21.41
C HIS A 85 -1.31 -4.69 20.92
N ASP A 86 -1.19 -5.12 19.67
CA ASP A 86 0.11 -5.34 19.05
C ASP A 86 0.59 -4.04 18.40
N ASP A 87 1.83 -3.65 18.70
CA ASP A 87 2.50 -2.52 18.05
C ASP A 87 2.84 -2.93 16.61
N LEU A 88 2.03 -2.46 15.65
CA LEU A 88 2.27 -2.70 14.23
C LEU A 88 3.48 -1.92 13.73
N VAL A 89 4.36 -2.61 13.01
CA VAL A 89 5.55 -2.03 12.39
C VAL A 89 5.37 -1.97 10.87
N LEU A 90 6.07 -1.03 10.25
CA LEU A 90 6.10 -0.90 8.79
C LEU A 90 6.58 -2.20 8.14
N GLY A 91 5.79 -2.71 7.19
CA GLY A 91 6.03 -3.98 6.52
C GLY A 91 5.24 -5.16 7.10
N ASP A 92 4.63 -5.01 8.28
CA ASP A 92 3.83 -6.09 8.86
C ASP A 92 2.65 -6.47 7.97
N VAL A 93 2.46 -7.78 7.83
CA VAL A 93 1.30 -8.35 7.14
C VAL A 93 0.17 -8.49 8.14
N VAL A 94 -0.93 -7.78 7.88
CA VAL A 94 -2.12 -7.80 8.73
C VAL A 94 -3.30 -8.43 8.02
N GLN A 95 -4.12 -9.13 8.77
CA GLN A 95 -5.40 -9.67 8.30
C GLN A 95 -6.53 -9.00 9.10
N VAL A 96 -7.58 -8.60 8.39
CA VAL A 96 -8.80 -8.05 8.99
C VAL A 96 -9.98 -8.91 8.58
N HIS A 97 -10.94 -9.06 9.50
CA HIS A 97 -12.21 -9.72 9.21
C HIS A 97 -13.28 -8.67 8.96
N ILE A 98 -13.98 -8.79 7.84
CA ILE A 98 -15.10 -7.92 7.52
C ILE A 98 -16.30 -8.38 8.35
N GLU A 99 -16.99 -7.43 8.99
CA GLU A 99 -18.27 -7.71 9.63
C GLU A 99 -19.31 -7.90 8.51
N ASP A 100 -19.79 -9.13 8.32
CA ASP A 100 -20.92 -9.42 7.43
C ASP A 100 -22.16 -8.77 8.05
N SER A 101 -22.39 -7.51 7.70
CA SER A 101 -23.69 -6.88 7.86
C SER A 101 -24.64 -7.58 6.90
N GLY A 102 -25.13 -8.75 7.32
CA GLY A 102 -26.12 -9.52 6.60
C GLY A 102 -27.20 -8.56 6.10
N GLY A 103 -27.41 -8.58 4.78
CA GLY A 103 -28.22 -7.59 4.09
C GLY A 103 -29.54 -7.31 4.80
N PHE A 104 -29.93 -6.03 4.83
CA PHE A 104 -31.31 -5.68 5.04
C PHE A 104 -32.14 -6.40 3.96
N VAL A 105 -32.77 -7.50 4.34
CA VAL A 105 -33.87 -8.11 3.59
C VAL A 105 -35.12 -7.36 4.05
N GLU A 106 -35.67 -6.53 3.15
CA GLU A 106 -37.02 -5.96 3.24
C GLU A 106 -38.10 -7.05 3.34
#